data_AF-M6DH75-F1
#
_entry.id   AF-M6DH75-F1
#
_cell.length_a   1.000
_cell.length_b   1.000
_cell.length_c   1.000
_cell.angle_alpha   90.00
_cell.angle_beta   90.00
_cell.angle_gamma   90.00
#
_symmetry.space_group_name_H-M   'P 1'
#
loop_
_entity.id
_entity.type
_entity.pdbx_description
1 polymer ?
#
loop_
_entity_poly.entity_id
_entity_poly.type
_entity_poly.pdbx_seq_one_letter_code
_entity_poly.pdbx_strand_id
1 'polypeptide(L)'
;MKSKITLLILLIFSNCYGNIFYWRRLPYYPIQNSEGNYLKIYLPSELKNSRERMQVESYLIYIFQEEKDNVLKRRLLINNDRKLGFNTLWTGLKQFHFKTDCQLILPISKGEYTYEIKANKYPDGFFSNLLITQNLEENQSIVLSFYIIEPPYSKPNGISEELANRIHNRVELKYAVEATSNEDKFHDCPYE
;
A
#
# COMPACT_ATOMS: atom_id res chain seq x y z
N MET A 1 35.59 -17.19 27.98
CA MET A 1 34.72 -15.99 27.91
C MET A 1 34.59 -15.37 26.52
N LYS A 2 35.65 -15.29 25.70
CA LYS A 2 35.60 -14.65 24.36
C LYS A 2 34.61 -15.30 23.36
N SER A 3 34.51 -16.63 23.32
CA SER A 3 33.64 -17.36 22.38
C SER A 3 32.13 -17.14 22.61
N LYS A 4 31.68 -16.90 23.85
CA LYS A 4 30.26 -16.64 24.15
C LYS A 4 29.80 -15.26 23.66
N ILE A 5 30.70 -14.27 23.68
CA ILE A 5 30.43 -12.92 23.17
C ILE A 5 30.37 -12.93 21.64
N THR A 6 31.26 -13.67 20.97
CA THR A 6 31.23 -13.81 19.51
C THR A 6 29.95 -14.49 19.04
N LEU A 7 29.48 -15.54 19.73
CA LEU A 7 28.22 -16.22 19.42
C LEU A 7 27.00 -15.31 19.66
N LEU A 8 27.01 -14.50 20.72
CA LEU A 8 25.94 -13.54 21.01
C LEU A 8 25.88 -12.45 19.92
N ILE A 9 27.03 -11.92 19.50
CA ILE A 9 27.14 -10.94 18.41
C ILE A 9 26.67 -11.59 17.09
N LEU A 10 27.08 -12.83 16.80
CA LEU A 10 26.62 -13.56 15.62
C LEU A 10 25.11 -13.80 15.66
N LEU A 11 24.53 -14.14 16.81
CA LEU A 11 23.07 -14.31 16.97
C LEU A 11 22.31 -12.98 16.87
N ILE A 12 22.89 -11.87 17.33
CA ILE A 12 22.32 -10.53 17.14
C ILE A 12 22.34 -10.17 15.65
N PHE A 13 23.47 -10.35 14.96
CA PHE A 13 23.53 -10.15 13.50
C PHE A 13 22.64 -11.15 12.73
N SER A 14 22.55 -12.40 13.15
CA SER A 14 21.69 -13.42 12.51
C SER A 14 20.20 -13.11 12.69
N ASN A 15 19.80 -12.55 13.85
CA ASN A 15 18.43 -12.06 14.06
C ASN A 15 18.18 -10.71 13.37
N CYS A 16 19.22 -9.90 13.15
CA CYS A 16 19.12 -8.70 12.32
C CYS A 16 18.99 -9.03 10.81
N TYR A 17 19.61 -10.12 10.34
CA TYR A 17 19.54 -10.57 8.94
C TYR A 17 18.34 -11.48 8.65
N GLY A 18 17.89 -12.27 9.63
CA GLY A 18 16.73 -13.17 9.50
C GLY A 18 15.38 -12.46 9.46
N ASN A 19 15.36 -11.13 9.61
CA ASN A 19 14.09 -10.40 9.73
C ASN A 19 14.09 -8.94 9.26
N ILE A 20 14.75 -8.64 8.13
CA ILE A 20 14.97 -7.27 7.63
C ILE A 20 13.69 -6.49 7.31
N PHE A 21 12.50 -7.10 7.33
CA PHE A 21 11.26 -6.41 6.98
C PHE A 21 10.09 -6.67 7.93
N TYR A 22 10.34 -7.04 9.20
CA TYR A 22 9.21 -7.38 10.06
C TYR A 22 8.21 -6.22 10.25
N TRP A 23 8.72 -4.99 10.28
CA TRP A 23 7.92 -3.77 10.36
C TRP A 23 7.08 -3.49 9.10
N ARG A 24 7.36 -4.16 7.98
CA ARG A 24 6.50 -4.12 6.76
C ARG A 24 5.34 -5.11 6.83
N ARG A 25 5.31 -5.97 7.86
CA ARG A 25 4.29 -7.00 8.08
C ARG A 25 3.47 -6.77 9.35
N LEU A 26 3.92 -5.88 10.22
CA LEU A 26 3.19 -5.51 11.43
C LEU A 26 2.58 -4.12 11.24
N PRO A 27 1.27 -3.96 11.44
CA PRO A 27 0.63 -2.65 11.34
C PRO A 27 1.22 -1.70 12.39
N TYR A 28 1.69 -0.55 11.93
CA TYR A 28 1.99 0.58 12.79
C TYR A 28 0.64 1.24 13.15
N TYR A 29 0.12 0.89 14.33
CA TYR A 29 -1.17 1.37 14.83
C TYR A 29 -1.09 1.53 16.36
N PRO A 30 -1.70 2.58 16.95
CA PRO A 30 -2.36 3.69 16.28
C PRO A 30 -1.37 4.68 15.66
N ILE A 31 -1.80 5.32 14.56
CA ILE A 31 -1.03 6.38 13.91
C ILE A 31 -0.97 7.60 14.80
N GLN A 32 0.24 8.04 15.12
CA GLN A 32 0.48 9.22 15.92
C GLN A 32 0.29 10.48 15.07
N ASN A 33 -0.26 11.53 15.68
CA ASN A 33 -0.37 12.86 15.08
C ASN A 33 -1.16 12.89 13.75
N SER A 34 -2.29 12.19 13.67
CA SER A 34 -3.11 12.20 12.45
C SER A 34 -3.87 13.52 12.27
N GLU A 35 -4.39 14.13 13.34
CA GLU A 35 -5.08 15.44 13.30
C GLU A 35 -6.12 15.58 12.16
N GLY A 36 -6.91 14.51 11.96
CA GLY A 36 -7.95 14.47 10.91
C GLY A 36 -7.43 14.15 9.51
N ASN A 37 -6.20 13.65 9.39
CA ASN A 37 -5.59 13.29 8.12
C ASN A 37 -5.75 11.81 7.77
N TYR A 38 -6.12 11.55 6.52
CA TYR A 38 -6.42 10.21 6.05
C TYR A 38 -5.82 9.92 4.68
N LEU A 39 -5.51 8.67 4.42
CA LEU A 39 -5.31 8.14 3.09
C LEU A 39 -6.56 7.34 2.71
N LYS A 40 -7.15 7.71 1.58
CA LYS A 40 -8.40 7.14 1.06
C LYS A 40 -8.12 6.48 -0.27
N ILE A 41 -8.55 5.24 -0.45
CA ILE A 41 -8.48 4.55 -1.75
C ILE A 41 -9.81 3.87 -2.04
N TYR A 42 -10.40 4.22 -3.18
CA TYR A 42 -11.57 3.50 -3.68
C TYR A 42 -11.13 2.24 -4.44
N LEU A 43 -11.72 1.10 -4.08
CA LEU A 43 -11.39 -0.22 -4.62
C LEU A 43 -12.54 -0.69 -5.54
N PRO A 44 -12.58 -0.31 -6.83
CA PRO A 44 -13.70 -0.64 -7.71
C PRO A 44 -13.76 -2.13 -8.06
N SER A 45 -14.94 -2.70 -8.26
CA SER A 45 -15.07 -4.07 -8.83
C SER A 45 -14.75 -4.14 -10.32
N GLU A 46 -14.77 -3.01 -11.02
CA GLU A 46 -14.44 -2.91 -12.44
C GLU A 46 -13.51 -1.72 -12.73
N LEU A 47 -12.40 -1.99 -13.40
CA LEU A 47 -11.54 -0.97 -14.01
C LEU A 47 -11.86 -0.90 -15.50
N LYS A 48 -12.25 0.27 -16.00
CA LYS A 48 -12.57 0.45 -17.42
C LYS A 48 -12.13 1.80 -17.97
N ASN A 49 -11.85 1.80 -19.27
CA ASN A 49 -11.75 3.00 -20.10
C ASN A 49 -12.76 2.87 -21.26
N SER A 50 -12.64 3.68 -22.30
CA SER A 50 -13.54 3.65 -23.47
C SER A 50 -13.40 2.39 -24.33
N ARG A 51 -12.35 1.58 -24.15
CA ARG A 51 -11.99 0.46 -25.03
C ARG A 51 -11.93 -0.90 -24.33
N GLU A 52 -11.60 -0.90 -23.05
CA GLU A 52 -11.24 -2.09 -22.29
C GLU A 52 -11.88 -2.07 -20.92
N ARG A 53 -12.11 -3.26 -20.38
CA ARG A 53 -12.64 -3.49 -19.03
C ARG A 53 -11.90 -4.63 -18.36
N MET A 54 -11.69 -4.52 -17.06
CA MET A 54 -11.12 -5.55 -16.21
C MET A 54 -11.96 -5.68 -14.94
N GLN A 55 -12.50 -6.87 -14.73
CA GLN A 55 -13.18 -7.23 -13.48
C GLN A 55 -12.14 -7.52 -12.38
N VAL A 56 -12.43 -7.10 -11.17
CA VAL A 56 -11.57 -7.26 -9.98
C VAL A 56 -12.44 -7.79 -8.84
N GLU A 57 -12.07 -8.95 -8.31
CA GLU A 57 -12.77 -9.58 -7.18
C GLU A 57 -12.23 -9.07 -5.84
N SER A 58 -10.92 -8.87 -5.77
CA SER A 58 -10.25 -8.37 -4.58
C SER A 58 -8.89 -7.74 -4.91
N TYR A 59 -8.41 -6.96 -3.95
CA TYR A 59 -7.12 -6.27 -4.03
C TYR A 59 -6.17 -6.72 -2.93
N LEU A 60 -4.88 -6.74 -3.26
CA LEU A 60 -3.81 -6.67 -2.25
C LEU A 60 -3.25 -5.25 -2.19
N ILE A 61 -3.55 -4.54 -1.09
CA ILE A 61 -3.13 -3.17 -0.85
C ILE A 61 -2.07 -3.12 0.24
N TYR A 62 -0.95 -2.46 -0.05
CA TYR A 62 0.14 -2.21 0.88
C TYR A 62 0.38 -0.71 0.95
N ILE A 63 0.31 -0.14 2.14
CA ILE A 63 0.56 1.29 2.36
C ILE A 63 1.66 1.39 3.40
N PHE A 64 2.76 2.04 3.06
CA PHE A 64 3.85 2.25 3.99
C PHE A 64 4.16 3.73 4.16
N GLN A 65 4.49 4.16 5.38
CA GLN A 65 4.98 5.50 5.69
C GLN A 65 6.46 5.43 6.07
N GLU A 66 7.29 6.31 5.52
CA GLU A 66 8.70 6.45 5.89
C GLU A 66 8.85 7.15 7.26
N GLU A 67 9.69 6.60 8.14
CA GLU A 67 10.08 7.26 9.39
C GLU A 67 11.04 8.43 9.12
N LYS A 68 10.74 9.61 9.70
CA LYS A 68 11.60 10.81 9.61
C LYS A 68 12.90 10.69 10.38
N ASP A 69 12.81 10.28 11.64
CA ASP A 69 13.89 10.45 12.62
C ASP A 69 14.74 9.18 12.82
N ASN A 70 14.62 8.22 11.91
CA ASN A 70 15.38 6.99 11.97
C ASN A 70 16.45 6.98 10.87
N VAL A 71 17.70 6.72 11.25
CA VAL A 71 18.85 6.59 10.33
C VAL A 71 18.58 5.57 9.23
N LEU A 72 17.76 4.54 9.52
CA LEU A 72 17.41 3.49 8.59
C LEU A 72 16.23 3.84 7.67
N LYS A 73 15.54 4.97 7.87
CA LYS A 73 14.34 5.40 7.10
C LYS A 73 13.38 4.25 6.83
N ARG A 74 12.99 3.54 7.89
CA ARG A 74 12.14 2.35 7.76
C ARG A 74 10.78 2.75 7.19
N ARG A 75 10.21 1.88 6.37
CA ARG A 75 8.85 2.01 5.82
C ARG A 75 7.88 1.19 6.66
N LEU A 76 7.16 1.87 7.55
CA LEU A 76 6.21 1.27 8.48
C LEU A 76 4.89 0.96 7.76
N LEU A 77 4.33 -0.23 7.97
CA LEU A 77 3.03 -0.59 7.40
C LEU A 77 1.92 0.22 8.06
N ILE A 78 1.20 1.02 7.26
CA ILE A 78 -0.03 1.69 7.68
C ILE A 78 -1.20 0.76 7.37
N ASN A 79 -1.86 0.29 8.41
CA ASN A 79 -3.06 -0.53 8.30
C ASN A 79 -3.81 -0.52 9.64
N ASN A 80 -5.11 -0.82 9.60
CA ASN A 80 -5.90 -0.98 10.81
C ASN A 80 -5.48 -2.25 11.57
N ASP A 81 -5.56 -2.21 12.91
CA ASP A 81 -5.36 -3.42 13.72
C ASP A 81 -6.54 -4.38 13.53
N ARG A 82 -6.28 -5.47 12.80
CA ARG A 82 -7.25 -6.54 12.52
C ARG A 82 -7.26 -7.63 13.59
N LYS A 83 -6.55 -7.47 14.71
CA LYS A 83 -6.38 -8.46 15.79
C LYS A 83 -5.91 -9.83 15.28
N LEU A 84 -5.12 -9.83 14.21
CA LEU A 84 -4.55 -11.05 13.64
C LEU A 84 -3.40 -11.53 14.52
N GLY A 85 -3.28 -12.85 14.69
CA GLY A 85 -2.17 -13.44 15.41
C GLY A 85 -0.83 -13.17 14.72
N PHE A 86 0.26 -13.12 15.49
CA PHE A 86 1.61 -12.82 14.99
C PHE A 86 1.98 -13.66 13.75
N ASN A 87 1.73 -14.96 13.77
CA ASN A 87 2.03 -15.83 12.62
C ASN A 87 1.25 -15.44 11.36
N THR A 88 -0.02 -15.03 11.49
CA THR A 88 -0.85 -14.60 10.36
C THR A 88 -0.40 -13.25 9.82
N LEU A 89 0.03 -12.33 10.69
CA LEU A 89 0.66 -11.08 10.26
C LEU A 89 2.00 -11.35 9.55
N TRP A 90 2.76 -12.32 10.08
CA TRP A 90 4.09 -12.68 9.61
C TRP A 90 4.10 -13.27 8.21
N THR A 91 3.31 -14.33 8.00
CA THR A 91 3.36 -15.16 6.80
C THR A 91 2.14 -14.97 5.89
N GLY A 92 1.07 -14.36 6.41
CA GLY A 92 -0.19 -14.24 5.70
C GLY A 92 -0.30 -13.00 4.81
N LEU A 93 -1.17 -13.11 3.81
CA LEU A 93 -1.61 -11.99 2.97
C LEU A 93 -2.86 -11.31 3.50
N LYS A 94 -3.54 -11.93 4.49
CA LYS A 94 -4.86 -11.50 4.97
C LYS A 94 -4.91 -10.01 5.29
N GLN A 95 -3.91 -9.48 5.99
CA GLN A 95 -3.90 -8.06 6.37
C GLN A 95 -3.92 -7.10 5.16
N PHE A 96 -3.42 -7.53 4.00
CA PHE A 96 -3.37 -6.73 2.78
C PHE A 96 -4.56 -6.97 1.86
N HIS A 97 -5.44 -7.92 2.20
CA HIS A 97 -6.51 -8.39 1.32
C HIS A 97 -7.81 -7.67 1.63
N PHE A 98 -8.36 -7.01 0.61
CA PHE A 98 -9.57 -6.21 0.67
C PHE A 98 -10.51 -6.57 -0.49
N LYS A 99 -11.82 -6.57 -0.23
CA LYS A 99 -12.85 -6.71 -1.26
C LYS A 99 -12.94 -5.48 -2.16
N THR A 100 -13.70 -5.60 -3.23
CA THR A 100 -14.05 -4.48 -4.11
C THR A 100 -15.36 -3.80 -3.70
N ASP A 101 -15.69 -2.71 -4.39
CA ASP A 101 -16.82 -1.81 -4.17
C ASP A 101 -16.87 -1.20 -2.76
N CYS A 102 -15.70 -0.84 -2.26
CA CYS A 102 -15.53 -0.20 -0.96
C CYS A 102 -14.46 0.89 -0.99
N GLN A 103 -14.39 1.66 0.10
CA GLN A 103 -13.37 2.69 0.29
C GLN A 103 -12.52 2.30 1.50
N LEU A 104 -11.23 2.11 1.28
CA LEU A 104 -10.28 1.90 2.37
C LEU A 104 -9.83 3.28 2.86
N ILE A 105 -10.02 3.52 4.15
CA ILE A 105 -9.68 4.77 4.83
C ILE A 105 -8.72 4.43 5.96
N LEU A 106 -7.52 5.00 5.91
CA LEU A 106 -6.49 4.78 6.93
C LEU A 106 -6.01 6.13 7.46
N PRO A 107 -5.88 6.31 8.78
CA PRO A 107 -5.26 7.50 9.32
C PRO A 107 -3.80 7.60 8.87
N ILE A 108 -3.31 8.81 8.62
CA ILE A 108 -1.91 9.09 8.28
C ILE A 108 -1.41 10.31 9.07
N SER A 109 -0.10 10.41 9.29
CA SER A 109 0.48 11.50 10.09
C SER A 109 0.48 12.85 9.35
N LYS A 110 0.23 13.95 10.08
CA LYS A 110 0.43 15.33 9.62
C LYS A 110 1.90 15.67 9.44
N GLY A 111 2.21 16.54 8.46
CA GLY A 111 3.55 17.01 8.13
C GLY A 111 4.13 16.31 6.89
N GLU A 112 5.41 16.56 6.61
CA GLU A 112 6.07 16.05 5.39
C GLU A 112 6.42 14.56 5.46
N TYR A 113 5.61 13.66 4.92
CA TYR A 113 5.94 12.22 4.90
C TYR A 113 6.03 11.67 3.49
N THR A 114 6.87 10.64 3.33
CA THR A 114 6.90 9.82 2.12
C THR A 114 6.07 8.57 2.34
N TYR A 115 5.15 8.29 1.43
CA TYR A 115 4.32 7.08 1.44
C TYR A 115 4.61 6.22 0.21
N GLU A 116 4.76 4.91 0.43
CA GLU A 116 4.84 3.88 -0.62
C GLU A 116 3.52 3.12 -0.64
N ILE A 117 2.78 3.23 -1.74
CA ILE A 117 1.50 2.55 -1.92
C ILE A 117 1.64 1.54 -3.05
N LYS A 118 1.31 0.27 -2.77
CA LYS A 118 1.25 -0.80 -3.76
C LYS A 118 -0.15 -1.36 -3.81
N ALA A 119 -0.66 -1.56 -5.02
CA ALA A 119 -1.95 -2.17 -5.25
C ALA A 119 -1.85 -3.25 -6.31
N ASN A 120 -2.46 -4.39 -6.02
CA ASN A 120 -2.53 -5.52 -6.95
C ASN A 120 -3.94 -6.03 -7.07
N LYS A 121 -4.29 -6.52 -8.25
CA LYS A 121 -5.43 -7.42 -8.39
C LYS A 121 -5.04 -8.83 -7.90
N TYR A 122 -5.89 -9.46 -7.11
CA TYR A 122 -5.72 -10.85 -6.65
C TYR A 122 -6.87 -11.74 -7.16
N PRO A 123 -6.63 -13.01 -7.53
CA PRO A 123 -5.37 -13.76 -7.47
C PRO A 123 -4.31 -13.35 -8.50
N ASP A 124 -4.71 -13.01 -9.72
CA ASP A 124 -3.81 -12.62 -10.81
C ASP A 124 -4.26 -11.31 -11.46
N GLY A 125 -3.31 -10.42 -11.72
CA GLY A 125 -3.59 -9.24 -12.52
C GLY A 125 -2.51 -8.17 -12.51
N PHE A 126 -2.94 -6.92 -12.36
CA PHE A 126 -2.04 -5.78 -12.45
C PHE A 126 -1.23 -5.59 -11.15
N PHE A 127 -0.10 -4.90 -11.27
CA PHE A 127 0.69 -4.37 -10.16
C PHE A 127 0.86 -2.87 -10.38
N SER A 128 0.50 -2.06 -9.39
CA SER A 128 0.78 -0.62 -9.38
C SER A 128 1.54 -0.24 -8.12
N ASN A 129 2.51 0.66 -8.27
CA ASN A 129 3.30 1.20 -7.17
C ASN A 129 3.40 2.72 -7.33
N LEU A 130 3.07 3.44 -6.28
CA LEU A 130 3.10 4.89 -6.21
C LEU A 130 3.91 5.33 -5.00
N LEU A 131 4.87 6.24 -5.21
CA LEU A 131 5.61 6.92 -4.16
C LEU A 131 5.16 8.38 -4.14
N ILE A 132 4.73 8.86 -2.98
CA ILE A 132 4.28 10.24 -2.77
C ILE A 132 5.05 10.85 -1.61
N THR A 133 5.51 12.08 -1.76
CA THR A 133 6.06 12.87 -0.66
C THR A 133 5.21 14.11 -0.53
N GLN A 134 4.55 14.26 0.61
CA GLN A 134 3.56 15.32 0.82
C GLN A 134 3.72 15.92 2.21
N ASN A 135 3.75 17.25 2.29
CA ASN A 135 3.54 17.96 3.54
C ASN A 135 2.03 18.18 3.74
N LEU A 136 1.45 17.42 4.66
CA LEU A 136 0.03 17.50 4.98
C LEU A 136 -0.21 18.45 6.15
N GLU A 137 -1.14 19.38 5.96
CA GLU A 137 -1.73 20.20 7.02
C GLU A 137 -2.85 19.41 7.74
N GLU A 138 -3.46 20.00 8.77
CA GLU A 138 -4.61 19.41 9.47
C GLU A 138 -5.82 19.24 8.56
N ASN A 139 -6.61 18.19 8.79
CA ASN A 139 -7.81 17.87 8.03
C ASN A 139 -7.57 17.79 6.51
N GLN A 140 -6.47 17.20 6.08
CA GLN A 140 -6.17 16.88 4.69
C GLN A 140 -6.15 15.37 4.45
N SER A 141 -6.67 14.98 3.29
CA SER A 141 -6.71 13.58 2.86
C SER A 141 -5.94 13.38 1.56
N ILE A 142 -5.13 12.33 1.50
CA ILE A 142 -4.58 11.81 0.25
C ILE A 142 -5.62 10.88 -0.37
N VAL A 143 -6.18 11.26 -1.50
CA VAL A 143 -7.20 10.49 -2.21
C VAL A 143 -6.58 9.79 -3.41
N LEU A 144 -6.62 8.46 -3.39
CA LEU A 144 -6.06 7.58 -4.42
C LEU A 144 -7.16 7.03 -5.31
N SER A 145 -6.87 6.97 -6.61
CA SER A 145 -7.76 6.34 -7.59
C SER A 145 -6.96 5.53 -8.60
N PHE A 146 -7.57 4.44 -9.08
CA PHE A 146 -7.05 3.67 -10.18
C PHE A 146 -7.41 4.32 -11.51
N TYR A 147 -6.52 4.21 -12.48
CA TYR A 147 -6.79 4.59 -13.86
C TYR A 147 -6.05 3.66 -14.82
N ILE A 148 -6.53 3.60 -16.06
CA ILE A 148 -5.90 2.82 -17.13
C ILE A 148 -5.20 3.80 -18.06
N ILE A 149 -3.88 3.69 -18.19
CA ILE A 149 -3.11 4.47 -19.18
C ILE A 149 -3.42 3.97 -20.59
N GLU A 150 -3.34 4.89 -21.56
CA GLU A 150 -3.48 4.52 -22.97
C GLU A 150 -2.38 3.54 -23.40
N PRO A 151 -2.65 2.67 -24.40
CA PRO A 151 -1.63 1.78 -24.94
C PRO A 151 -0.41 2.56 -25.44
N PRO A 152 0.81 2.25 -24.98
CA PRO A 152 2.02 2.97 -25.40
C PRO A 152 2.32 2.78 -26.89
N TYR A 153 1.89 1.67 -27.49
CA TYR A 153 2.13 1.36 -28.91
C TYR A 153 0.81 1.26 -29.66
N SER A 154 0.61 2.08 -30.69
CA SER A 154 -0.59 2.01 -31.55
C SER A 154 -0.59 0.79 -32.47
N LYS A 155 0.59 0.31 -32.87
CA LYS A 155 0.81 -0.89 -33.69
C LYS A 155 2.02 -1.65 -33.13
N PRO A 156 1.82 -2.54 -32.13
CA PRO A 156 2.92 -3.25 -31.51
C PRO A 156 3.62 -4.17 -32.53
N ASN A 157 4.96 -4.17 -32.52
CA ASN A 157 5.80 -5.01 -33.37
C ASN A 157 6.62 -5.98 -32.51
N GLY A 158 5.98 -7.07 -32.09
CA GLY A 158 6.59 -8.16 -31.33
C GLY A 158 6.07 -8.30 -29.90
N ILE A 159 6.46 -9.40 -29.26
CA ILE A 159 5.89 -9.87 -27.98
C ILE A 159 6.03 -8.83 -26.86
N SER A 160 7.16 -8.11 -26.80
CA SER A 160 7.40 -7.11 -25.74
C SER A 160 6.41 -5.94 -25.79
N GLU A 161 6.17 -5.40 -26.99
CA GLU A 161 5.24 -4.27 -27.18
C GLU A 161 3.78 -4.73 -27.00
N GLU A 162 3.45 -5.95 -27.45
CA GLU A 162 2.14 -6.56 -27.18
C GLU A 162 1.90 -6.75 -25.68
N LEU A 163 2.91 -7.18 -24.93
CA LEU A 163 2.84 -7.30 -23.47
C LEU A 163 2.64 -5.93 -22.83
N ALA A 164 3.41 -4.90 -23.21
CA ALA A 164 3.26 -3.54 -22.69
C ALA A 164 1.84 -2.98 -22.94
N ASN A 165 1.23 -3.33 -24.06
CA ASN A 165 -0.14 -2.93 -24.38
C ASN A 165 -1.23 -3.69 -23.61
N ARG A 166 -0.94 -4.79 -22.91
CA ARG A 166 -1.97 -5.51 -22.12
C ARG A 166 -2.51 -4.62 -21.00
N ILE A 167 -3.83 -4.63 -20.81
CA ILE A 167 -4.50 -3.83 -19.77
C ILE A 167 -3.89 -4.04 -18.37
N HIS A 168 -3.47 -5.26 -18.03
CA HIS A 168 -2.83 -5.57 -16.74
C HIS A 168 -1.52 -4.80 -16.49
N ASN A 169 -0.83 -4.36 -17.54
CA ASN A 169 0.41 -3.60 -17.43
C ASN A 169 0.19 -2.08 -17.50
N ARG A 170 -1.08 -1.66 -17.55
CA ARG A 170 -1.48 -0.26 -17.76
C ARG A 170 -2.41 0.27 -16.67
N VAL A 171 -2.61 -0.48 -15.59
CA VAL A 171 -3.36 0.03 -14.44
C VAL A 171 -2.38 0.73 -13.50
N GLU A 172 -2.66 2.00 -13.21
CA GLU A 172 -1.86 2.82 -12.32
C GLU A 172 -2.70 3.49 -11.23
N LEU A 173 -2.02 3.86 -10.13
CA LEU A 173 -2.56 4.70 -9.07
C LEU A 173 -2.18 6.16 -9.34
N LYS A 174 -3.15 7.05 -9.21
CA LYS A 174 -2.92 8.50 -9.12
C LYS A 174 -3.44 9.00 -7.78
N TYR A 175 -2.93 10.14 -7.34
CA TYR A 175 -3.36 10.76 -6.10
C TYR A 175 -3.73 12.24 -6.30
N ALA A 176 -4.57 12.72 -5.39
CA ALA A 176 -4.82 14.13 -5.15
C ALA A 176 -4.82 14.37 -3.63
N VAL A 177 -4.65 15.63 -3.23
CA VAL A 177 -4.81 16.06 -1.84
C VAL A 177 -6.07 16.90 -1.75
N GLU A 178 -6.96 16.52 -0.84
CA GLU A 178 -8.28 17.14 -0.66
C GLU A 178 -8.50 17.47 0.81
N ALA A 179 -9.42 18.38 1.12
CA ALA A 179 -9.86 18.58 2.50
C ALA A 179 -10.61 17.32 2.99
N THR A 180 -10.37 16.93 4.24
CA THR A 180 -11.11 15.85 4.90
C THR A 180 -12.56 16.29 5.11
N SER A 181 -13.53 15.55 4.57
CA SER A 181 -14.94 15.81 4.82
C SER A 181 -15.44 15.03 6.03
N ASN A 182 -16.21 15.69 6.90
CA ASN A 182 -16.90 15.03 8.02
C ASN A 182 -18.01 14.06 7.57
N GLU A 183 -18.41 14.14 6.30
CA GLU A 183 -19.41 13.25 5.70
C GLU A 183 -18.82 11.96 5.14
N ASP A 184 -17.50 11.74 5.31
CA ASP A 184 -16.85 10.48 4.95
C ASP A 184 -17.20 9.35 5.93
N LYS A 185 -18.50 9.10 6.10
CA LYS A 185 -19.06 7.85 6.64
C LYS A 185 -19.22 6.85 5.48
N PHE A 186 -18.15 6.56 4.75
CA PHE A 186 -18.20 5.61 3.64
C PHE A 186 -17.56 4.29 4.04
N HIS A 187 -18.26 3.22 3.67
CA HIS A 187 -18.04 1.82 4.05
C HIS A 187 -16.56 1.43 4.20
N ASP A 188 -16.13 1.22 5.45
CA ASP A 188 -14.93 0.45 5.77
C ASP A 188 -14.93 -0.80 4.90
N CYS A 189 -13.90 -0.96 4.07
CA CYS A 189 -13.75 -2.16 3.25
C CYS A 189 -13.91 -3.41 4.11
N PRO A 190 -14.91 -4.27 3.84
CA PRO A 190 -15.10 -5.47 4.62
C PRO A 190 -13.88 -6.38 4.44
N TYR A 191 -13.36 -6.83 5.57
CA TYR A 191 -12.25 -7.76 5.61
C TYR A 191 -12.68 -9.15 5.11
N GLU A 192 -11.81 -9.81 4.32
CA GLU A 192 -11.87 -11.27 4.08
C GLU A 192 -11.03 -12.05 5.09
#